data_AF-A0A6G3PLG8-F1
#
_entry.id   AF-A0A6G3PLG8-F1
#
_cell.length_a   1.000
_cell.length_b   1.000
_cell.length_c   1.000
_cell.angle_alpha   90.00
_cell.angle_beta   90.00
_cell.angle_gamma   90.00
#
_symmetry.space_group_name_H-M   'P 1'
#
loop_
_entity.id
_entity.type
_entity.pdbx_description
1 polymer ?
#
loop_
_entity_poly.entity_id
_entity_poly.type
_entity_poly.pdbx_seq_one_letter_code
_entity_poly.pdbx_strand_id
1 'polypeptide(L)'
;MAIAALTPDRLDDQASRLHDTRAWQRIVTGWERTAAEPARPADWRDLLSVPVEQLIDDALRELPTASPQERPLPGRLGAMLPDRVHLWRRLGQSDIRPSVHLGHARQILVEWGWQNAPYRLRNARGARCICGALISAHRLGHGSLATVDRAGAWLITELRAQGWQGLIGPWNRHPDRTADDALALVDATMRRAALAGE
;
A
#
# COMPACT_ATOMS: atom_id res chain seq x y z
N MET A 1 -6.89 21.31 -9.87
CA MET A 1 -5.76 21.85 -9.09
C MET A 1 -4.54 21.82 -9.98
N ALA A 2 -4.03 22.98 -10.38
CA ALA A 2 -2.82 23.08 -11.18
C ALA A 2 -1.62 22.71 -10.29
N ILE A 3 -0.82 21.72 -10.70
CA ILE A 3 0.46 21.43 -10.06
C ILE A 3 1.35 22.61 -10.42
N ALA A 4 1.65 23.47 -9.45
CA ALA A 4 2.59 24.55 -9.66
C ALA A 4 3.94 23.93 -10.04
N ALA A 5 4.45 24.26 -11.22
CA ALA A 5 5.77 23.82 -11.64
C ALA A 5 6.80 24.38 -10.65
N LEU A 6 7.44 23.49 -9.89
CA LEU A 6 8.52 23.87 -8.98
C LEU A 6 9.76 24.19 -9.81
N THR A 7 10.38 25.32 -9.52
CA THR A 7 11.73 25.61 -10.03
C THR A 7 12.73 24.68 -9.32
N PRO A 8 13.88 24.35 -9.94
CA PRO A 8 14.90 23.49 -9.33
C PRO A 8 15.29 23.93 -7.91
N ASP A 9 15.56 25.23 -7.71
CA ASP A 9 15.95 25.76 -6.39
C ASP A 9 14.86 25.56 -5.32
N ARG A 10 13.57 25.65 -5.71
CA ARG A 10 12.46 25.42 -4.78
C ARG A 10 12.28 23.94 -4.47
N LEU A 11 12.61 23.07 -5.41
CA LEU A 11 12.63 21.63 -5.19
C LEU A 11 13.74 21.26 -4.20
N ASP A 12 14.94 21.83 -4.37
CA ASP A 12 16.08 21.60 -3.48
C ASP A 12 15.81 22.11 -2.06
N ASP A 13 15.24 23.31 -1.91
CA ASP A 13 14.83 23.84 -0.61
C ASP A 13 13.78 22.95 0.09
N GLN A 14 12.83 22.41 -0.68
CA GLN A 14 11.81 21.51 -0.16
C GLN A 14 12.39 20.15 0.23
N ALA A 15 13.32 19.62 -0.58
CA ALA A 15 14.03 18.38 -0.29
C ALA A 15 14.90 18.51 0.97
N SER A 16 15.63 19.63 1.11
CA SER A 16 16.45 19.91 2.30
C SER A 16 15.60 19.92 3.57
N ARG A 17 14.43 20.58 3.54
CA ARG A 17 13.53 20.63 4.70
C ARG A 17 12.91 19.27 5.04
N LEU A 18 12.76 18.39 4.05
CA LEU A 18 12.25 17.05 4.27
C LEU A 18 13.17 16.27 5.23
N HIS A 19 14.49 16.41 5.10
CA HIS A 19 15.48 15.71 5.92
C HIS A 19 15.33 15.98 7.43
N ASP A 20 14.90 17.18 7.78
CA ASP A 20 14.68 17.60 9.17
C ASP A 20 13.35 17.12 9.75
N THR A 21 12.48 16.53 8.92
CA THR A 21 11.17 16.09 9.40
C THR A 21 11.24 14.77 10.16
N ARG A 22 10.38 14.64 11.18
CA ARG A 22 10.11 13.35 11.84
C ARG A 22 9.58 12.28 10.88
N ALA A 23 9.04 12.66 9.72
CA ALA A 23 8.64 11.71 8.69
C ALA A 23 9.88 11.08 8.03
N TRP A 24 10.84 11.90 7.63
CA TRP A 24 12.11 11.43 7.10
C TRP A 24 12.89 10.58 8.10
N GLN A 25 13.01 11.04 9.35
CA GLN A 25 13.71 10.27 10.39
C GLN A 25 13.07 8.89 10.62
N ARG A 26 11.74 8.77 10.52
CA ARG A 26 11.06 7.47 10.62
C ARG A 26 11.32 6.56 9.41
N ILE A 27 11.46 7.13 8.22
CA ILE A 27 11.79 6.37 7.00
C ILE A 27 13.22 5.84 7.11
N VAL A 28 14.18 6.71 7.46
CA VAL A 28 15.60 6.32 7.60
C VAL A 28 15.81 5.32 8.72
N THR A 29 15.19 5.52 9.88
CA THR A 29 15.29 4.55 11.00
C THR A 29 14.52 3.25 10.76
N GLY A 30 13.54 3.25 9.85
CA GLY A 30 12.81 2.06 9.40
C GLY A 30 13.46 1.36 8.20
N TRP A 31 14.57 1.88 7.68
CA TRP A 31 15.21 1.40 6.45
C TRP A 31 15.66 -0.06 6.58
N GLU A 32 16.22 -0.45 7.72
CA GLU A 32 16.60 -1.84 8.00
C GLU A 32 15.41 -2.83 8.01
N ARG A 33 14.18 -2.33 8.15
CA ARG A 33 12.96 -3.17 8.11
C ARG A 33 12.34 -3.30 6.72
N THR A 34 12.77 -2.47 5.76
CA THR A 34 12.13 -2.36 4.43
C THR A 34 13.10 -2.59 3.27
N ALA A 35 14.38 -2.32 3.44
CA ALA A 35 15.42 -2.74 2.50
C ALA A 35 15.83 -4.18 2.79
N ALA A 36 15.98 -4.99 1.74
CA ALA A 36 16.72 -6.24 1.87
C ALA A 36 18.13 -5.93 2.39
N GLU A 37 18.62 -6.71 3.34
CA GLU A 37 19.98 -6.57 3.85
C GLU A 37 20.94 -6.66 2.66
N PRO A 38 21.71 -5.60 2.33
CA PRO A 38 22.64 -5.67 1.22
C PRO A 38 23.65 -6.75 1.56
N ALA A 39 23.85 -7.70 0.64
CA ALA A 39 24.92 -8.67 0.77
C ALA A 39 26.22 -7.87 0.97
N ARG A 40 26.81 -7.95 2.17
CA ARG A 40 28.06 -7.25 2.46
C ARG A 40 29.10 -7.73 1.44
N PRO A 41 29.74 -6.82 0.67
CA PRO A 41 30.94 -7.19 -0.04
C PRO A 41 31.97 -7.68 0.99
N ALA A 42 32.73 -8.71 0.63
CA ALA A 42 33.67 -9.37 1.55
C ALA A 42 34.76 -8.40 2.09
N ASP A 43 35.07 -7.31 1.38
CA ASP A 43 35.79 -6.13 1.90
C ASP A 43 35.49 -4.93 0.97
N TRP A 44 35.12 -3.76 1.52
CA TRP A 44 34.84 -2.56 0.72
C TRP A 44 36.09 -2.01 0.03
N ARG A 45 37.29 -2.41 0.47
CA ARG A 45 38.57 -2.02 -0.13
C ARG A 45 38.77 -2.63 -1.52
N ASP A 46 38.20 -3.80 -1.78
CA ASP A 46 38.29 -4.43 -3.09
C ASP A 46 37.55 -3.61 -4.16
N LEU A 47 36.49 -2.89 -3.75
CA LEU A 47 35.73 -1.98 -4.62
C LEU A 47 36.57 -0.77 -5.08
N LEU A 48 37.59 -0.36 -4.33
CA LEU A 48 38.48 0.75 -4.73
C LEU A 48 39.44 0.39 -5.86
N SER A 49 39.57 -0.91 -6.17
CA SER A 49 40.48 -1.43 -7.19
C SER A 49 39.79 -1.65 -8.54
N VAL A 50 38.47 -1.40 -8.61
CA VAL A 50 37.64 -1.63 -9.80
C VAL A 50 37.21 -0.27 -10.39
N PRO A 51 37.18 -0.10 -11.72
CA PRO A 51 36.65 1.12 -12.34
C PRO A 51 35.22 1.44 -11.88
N VAL A 52 34.91 2.73 -11.73
CA VAL A 52 33.59 3.20 -11.26
C VAL A 52 32.47 2.72 -12.18
N GLU A 53 32.69 2.71 -13.49
CA GLU A 53 31.75 2.23 -14.50
C GLU A 53 31.40 0.75 -14.29
N GLN A 54 32.39 -0.05 -13.90
CA GLN A 54 32.19 -1.47 -13.64
C GLN A 54 31.41 -1.70 -12.34
N LEU A 55 31.66 -0.89 -11.30
CA LEU A 55 30.86 -0.89 -10.08
C LEU A 55 29.40 -0.50 -10.35
N ILE A 56 29.18 0.49 -11.22
CA ILE A 56 27.83 0.91 -11.64
C ILE A 56 27.14 -0.24 -12.39
N ASP A 57 27.82 -0.87 -13.34
CA ASP A 57 27.24 -1.98 -14.12
C ASP A 57 26.96 -3.23 -13.28
N ASP A 58 27.82 -3.54 -12.32
CA ASP A 58 27.61 -4.64 -11.36
C ASP A 58 26.43 -4.32 -10.44
N ALA A 59 26.38 -3.11 -9.87
CA ALA A 59 25.27 -2.67 -9.02
C ALA A 59 23.94 -2.67 -9.80
N LEU A 60 23.93 -2.19 -11.04
CA LEU A 60 22.72 -2.19 -11.90
C LEU A 60 22.28 -3.62 -12.27
N ARG A 61 23.20 -4.57 -12.37
CA ARG A 61 22.88 -6.00 -12.58
C ARG A 61 22.34 -6.68 -11.32
N GLU A 62 22.79 -6.26 -10.14
CA GLU A 62 22.32 -6.78 -8.85
C GLU A 62 21.00 -6.14 -8.39
N LEU A 63 20.59 -5.03 -9.01
CA LEU A 63 19.27 -4.47 -8.75
C LEU A 63 18.21 -5.56 -9.01
N PRO A 64 17.27 -5.77 -8.07
CA PRO A 64 16.14 -6.63 -8.31
C PRO A 64 15.45 -6.19 -9.60
N THR A 65 15.08 -7.14 -10.46
CA THR A 65 14.23 -6.84 -11.62
C THR A 65 13.07 -5.98 -11.16
N ALA A 66 12.93 -4.80 -11.74
CA ALA A 66 11.88 -3.87 -11.38
C ALA A 66 10.55 -4.62 -11.30
N SER A 67 9.90 -4.56 -10.14
CA SER A 67 8.58 -5.16 -9.96
C SER A 67 7.71 -4.69 -11.13
N PRO A 68 6.98 -5.60 -11.82
CA PRO A 68 6.12 -5.22 -12.92
C PRO A 68 5.30 -4.02 -12.48
N GLN A 69 5.41 -2.89 -13.20
CA GLN A 69 4.73 -1.65 -12.81
C GLN A 69 3.29 -1.97 -12.43
N GLU A 70 2.93 -1.69 -11.17
CA GLU A 70 1.57 -1.90 -10.70
C GLU A 70 0.63 -1.20 -11.68
N ARG A 71 -0.22 -1.97 -12.34
CA ARG A 71 -1.13 -1.39 -13.33
C ARG A 71 -2.05 -0.43 -12.57
N PRO A 72 -2.20 0.83 -13.05
CA PRO A 72 -3.13 1.75 -12.41
C PRO A 72 -4.51 1.13 -12.35
N LEU A 73 -5.26 1.42 -11.28
CA LEU A 73 -6.61 0.90 -11.16
C LEU A 73 -7.42 1.34 -12.39
N PRO A 74 -8.32 0.49 -12.89
CA PRO A 74 -9.25 0.93 -13.92
C PRO A 74 -10.05 2.09 -13.31
N GLY A 75 -9.89 3.29 -13.87
CA GLY A 75 -10.34 4.56 -13.27
C GLY A 75 -11.84 4.63 -12.98
N ARG A 76 -12.43 5.81 -12.80
CA ARG A 76 -13.80 5.94 -12.24
C ARG A 76 -14.89 5.12 -12.97
N LEU A 77 -14.79 4.95 -14.29
CA LEU A 77 -15.69 4.07 -15.06
C LEU A 77 -15.47 2.57 -14.70
N GLY A 78 -14.22 2.17 -14.54
CA GLY A 78 -13.83 0.85 -14.04
C GLY A 78 -14.34 0.56 -12.63
N ALA A 79 -14.38 1.56 -11.76
CA ALA A 79 -14.90 1.42 -10.40
C ALA A 79 -16.36 0.95 -10.36
N MET A 80 -17.16 1.39 -11.34
CA MET A 80 -18.59 1.05 -11.48
C MET A 80 -18.80 -0.37 -12.03
N LEU A 81 -17.87 -0.87 -12.85
CA LEU A 81 -17.98 -2.20 -13.45
C LEU A 81 -17.89 -3.30 -12.39
N PRO A 82 -18.74 -4.34 -12.41
CA PRO A 82 -18.66 -5.48 -11.50
C PRO A 82 -17.24 -6.05 -11.42
N ASP A 83 -16.75 -6.37 -10.21
CA ASP A 83 -15.36 -6.81 -10.04
C ASP A 83 -15.00 -8.06 -10.85
N ARG A 84 -15.99 -8.90 -11.19
CA ARG A 84 -15.79 -10.06 -12.08
C ARG A 84 -15.28 -9.65 -13.46
N VAL A 85 -15.66 -8.45 -13.93
CA VAL A 85 -15.18 -7.89 -15.20
C VAL A 85 -13.70 -7.60 -15.09
N HIS A 86 -13.17 -7.31 -13.90
CA HIS A 86 -11.73 -7.08 -13.70
C HIS A 86 -10.90 -8.36 -13.62
N LEU A 87 -11.52 -9.56 -13.58
CA LEU A 87 -10.78 -10.82 -13.52
C LEU A 87 -9.87 -11.04 -14.74
N TRP A 88 -10.23 -10.53 -15.92
CA TRP A 88 -9.38 -10.54 -17.11
C TRP A 88 -8.05 -9.76 -16.95
N ARG A 89 -7.96 -8.85 -15.96
CA ARG A 89 -6.75 -8.08 -15.65
C ARG A 89 -5.87 -8.76 -14.62
N ARG A 90 -6.32 -9.87 -14.02
CA ARG A 90 -5.60 -10.61 -12.98
C ARG A 90 -4.26 -11.09 -13.54
N LEU A 91 -3.17 -10.51 -13.04
CA LEU A 91 -1.80 -10.94 -13.33
C LEU A 91 -1.27 -11.99 -12.34
N GLY A 92 -2.05 -12.32 -11.29
CA GLY A 92 -1.87 -13.55 -10.52
C GLY A 92 -0.78 -13.51 -9.44
N GLN A 93 -0.81 -12.54 -8.51
CA GLN A 93 0.02 -12.60 -7.31
C GLN A 93 -0.81 -13.11 -6.12
N SER A 94 -0.98 -14.43 -6.03
CA SER A 94 -1.80 -15.05 -4.97
C SER A 94 -1.14 -15.03 -3.59
N ASP A 95 0.19 -14.94 -3.54
CA ASP A 95 0.95 -15.00 -2.28
C ASP A 95 1.57 -13.63 -1.97
N ILE A 96 0.77 -12.79 -1.33
CA ILE A 96 1.22 -11.51 -0.77
C ILE A 96 0.88 -11.47 0.72
N ARG A 97 1.67 -10.70 1.45
CA ARG A 97 1.47 -10.42 2.87
C ARG A 97 0.16 -9.64 3.10
N PRO A 98 -0.60 -9.92 4.18
CA PRO A 98 -1.75 -9.12 4.60
C PRO A 98 -1.54 -7.59 4.59
N SER A 99 -0.37 -7.09 5.01
CA SER A 99 -0.04 -5.66 4.96
C SER A 99 -0.02 -5.10 3.54
N VAL A 100 0.56 -5.83 2.60
CA VAL A 100 0.59 -5.46 1.17
C VAL A 100 -0.83 -5.47 0.59
N HIS A 101 -1.63 -6.49 0.94
CA HIS A 101 -3.03 -6.58 0.55
C HIS A 101 -3.86 -5.38 1.05
N LEU A 102 -3.62 -4.94 2.29
CA LEU A 102 -4.23 -3.75 2.87
C LEU A 102 -3.81 -2.48 2.12
N GLY A 103 -2.57 -2.40 1.64
CA GLY A 103 -2.08 -1.32 0.78
C GLY A 103 -2.88 -1.20 -0.52
N HIS A 104 -3.15 -2.31 -1.21
CA HIS A 104 -4.00 -2.31 -2.40
C HIS A 104 -5.46 -1.94 -2.08
N ALA A 105 -6.00 -2.44 -0.97
CA ALA A 105 -7.34 -2.06 -0.52
C ALA A 105 -7.42 -0.56 -0.22
N ARG A 106 -6.38 0.03 0.39
CA ARG A 106 -6.26 1.47 0.62
C ARG A 106 -6.30 2.25 -0.70
N GLN A 107 -5.52 1.82 -1.70
CA GLN A 107 -5.51 2.47 -3.03
C GLN A 107 -6.90 2.47 -3.67
N ILE A 108 -7.62 1.34 -3.58
CA ILE A 108 -9.00 1.23 -4.07
C ILE A 108 -9.92 2.22 -3.35
N LEU A 109 -9.81 2.36 -2.02
CA LEU A 109 -10.62 3.32 -1.26
C LEU A 109 -10.33 4.77 -1.66
N VAL A 110 -9.07 5.11 -1.96
CA VAL A 110 -8.67 6.45 -2.41
C VAL A 110 -9.17 6.73 -3.83
N GLU A 111 -8.92 5.82 -4.77
CA GLU A 111 -9.18 6.08 -6.20
C GLU A 111 -10.65 5.88 -6.58
N TRP A 112 -11.31 4.87 -6.02
CA TRP A 112 -12.71 4.55 -6.33
C TRP A 112 -13.69 5.11 -5.30
N GLY A 113 -13.19 5.56 -4.16
CA GLY A 113 -13.96 6.16 -3.08
C GLY A 113 -14.43 5.15 -2.03
N TRP A 114 -14.73 5.69 -0.85
CA TRP A 114 -15.30 4.94 0.27
C TRP A 114 -16.82 5.12 0.38
N GLN A 115 -17.52 4.12 0.94
CA GLN A 115 -18.93 4.22 1.30
C GLN A 115 -19.28 3.44 2.57
N ASN A 116 -20.27 3.95 3.31
CA ASN A 116 -20.81 3.37 4.53
C ASN A 116 -22.15 2.64 4.36
N ALA A 117 -22.61 2.39 3.13
CA ALA A 117 -23.95 1.84 2.94
C ALA A 117 -24.07 0.43 3.55
N PRO A 118 -25.17 0.13 4.27
CA PRO A 118 -25.37 -1.15 4.93
C PRO A 118 -25.30 -2.34 3.95
N TYR A 119 -24.58 -3.39 4.35
CA TYR A 119 -24.49 -4.70 3.67
C TYR A 119 -24.11 -4.68 2.18
N ARG A 120 -23.65 -3.54 1.67
CA ARG A 120 -23.17 -3.41 0.29
C ARG A 120 -21.65 -3.34 0.30
N LEU A 121 -21.03 -4.21 -0.49
CA LEU A 121 -19.60 -4.12 -0.77
C LEU A 121 -19.26 -2.91 -1.65
N ARG A 122 -20.26 -2.39 -2.37
CA ARG A 122 -20.11 -1.35 -3.37
C ARG A 122 -21.40 -0.57 -3.59
N ASN A 123 -21.30 0.73 -3.87
CA ASN A 123 -22.43 1.56 -4.32
C ASN A 123 -22.50 1.74 -5.85
N ALA A 124 -23.55 2.41 -6.35
CA ALA A 124 -23.74 2.62 -7.79
C ALA A 124 -22.59 3.40 -8.47
N ARG A 125 -21.84 4.22 -7.71
CA ARG A 125 -20.69 4.99 -8.23
C ARG A 125 -19.37 4.21 -8.20
N GLY A 126 -19.38 2.98 -7.69
CA GLY A 126 -18.15 2.21 -7.53
C GLY A 126 -17.36 2.52 -6.27
N ALA A 127 -17.89 3.26 -5.30
CA ALA A 127 -17.22 3.36 -4.00
C ALA A 127 -17.32 2.03 -3.25
N ARG A 128 -16.31 1.67 -2.46
CA ARG A 128 -16.25 0.40 -1.71
C ARG A 128 -16.36 0.64 -0.20
N CYS A 129 -16.96 -0.29 0.54
CA CYS A 129 -16.69 -0.38 1.99
C CYS A 129 -15.32 -1.06 2.20
N ILE A 130 -14.80 -1.09 3.43
CA ILE A 130 -13.51 -1.73 3.74
C ILE A 130 -13.47 -3.19 3.25
N CYS A 131 -14.48 -4.01 3.60
CA CYS A 131 -14.54 -5.41 3.14
C CYS A 131 -14.62 -5.50 1.61
N GLY A 132 -15.36 -4.58 0.97
CA GLY A 132 -15.48 -4.51 -0.48
C GLY A 132 -14.15 -4.19 -1.16
N ALA A 133 -13.32 -3.33 -0.55
CA ALA A 133 -11.98 -3.01 -1.05
C ALA A 133 -11.04 -4.21 -0.95
N LEU A 134 -11.04 -4.95 0.17
CA LEU A 134 -10.25 -6.18 0.33
C LEU A 134 -10.61 -7.24 -0.73
N ILE A 135 -11.90 -7.44 -0.98
CA ILE A 135 -12.39 -8.39 -1.99
C ILE A 135 -12.03 -7.90 -3.40
N SER A 136 -12.14 -6.59 -3.65
CA SER A 136 -11.79 -5.99 -4.95
C SER A 136 -10.30 -6.16 -5.25
N ALA A 137 -9.42 -5.96 -4.27
CA ALA A 137 -7.99 -6.20 -4.39
C ALA A 137 -7.69 -7.66 -4.78
N HIS A 138 -8.33 -8.62 -4.11
CA HIS A 138 -8.23 -10.03 -4.48
C HIS A 138 -8.70 -10.31 -5.91
N ARG A 139 -9.81 -9.70 -6.33
CA ARG A 139 -10.36 -9.88 -7.68
C ARG A 139 -9.50 -9.24 -8.77
N LEU A 140 -8.76 -8.19 -8.44
CA LEU A 140 -7.74 -7.59 -9.30
C LEU A 140 -6.45 -8.42 -9.37
N GLY A 141 -6.31 -9.42 -8.50
CA GLY A 141 -5.20 -10.37 -8.52
C GLY A 141 -4.16 -10.18 -7.43
N HIS A 142 -4.45 -9.35 -6.44
CA HIS A 142 -3.60 -9.13 -5.28
C HIS A 142 -4.06 -10.04 -4.14
N GLY A 143 -3.28 -11.06 -3.83
CA GLY A 143 -3.53 -12.00 -2.74
C GLY A 143 -4.59 -13.06 -3.01
N SER A 144 -4.62 -14.04 -2.12
CA SER A 144 -5.62 -15.12 -2.07
C SER A 144 -6.80 -14.74 -1.17
N LEU A 145 -7.86 -15.56 -1.15
CA LEU A 145 -8.92 -15.41 -0.13
C LEU A 145 -8.38 -15.60 1.29
N ALA A 146 -7.38 -16.47 1.49
CA ALA A 146 -6.71 -16.60 2.77
C ALA A 146 -5.97 -15.31 3.18
N THR A 147 -5.39 -14.58 2.21
CA THR A 147 -4.82 -13.25 2.46
C THR A 147 -5.90 -12.24 2.86
N VAL A 148 -7.07 -12.28 2.20
CA VAL A 148 -8.22 -11.43 2.55
C VAL A 148 -8.67 -11.70 3.98
N ASP A 149 -8.81 -12.96 4.39
CA ASP A 149 -9.24 -13.34 5.73
C ASP A 149 -8.22 -12.92 6.79
N ARG A 150 -6.92 -13.12 6.55
CA ARG A 150 -5.85 -12.65 7.44
C ARG A 150 -5.83 -11.12 7.56
N ALA A 151 -5.97 -10.40 6.45
CA ALA A 151 -6.09 -8.93 6.48
C ALA A 151 -7.33 -8.46 7.25
N GLY A 152 -8.45 -9.16 7.10
CA GLY A 152 -9.66 -8.94 7.88
C GLY A 152 -9.46 -9.17 9.38
N ALA A 153 -8.72 -10.22 9.76
CA ALA A 153 -8.38 -10.48 11.15
C ALA A 153 -7.51 -9.35 11.76
N TRP A 154 -6.54 -8.84 11.00
CA TRP A 154 -5.75 -7.67 11.43
C TRP A 154 -6.61 -6.43 11.63
N LEU A 155 -7.58 -6.17 10.75
CA LEU A 155 -8.53 -5.05 10.91
C LEU A 155 -9.37 -5.21 12.18
N ILE A 156 -9.83 -6.41 12.50
CA ILE A 156 -10.54 -6.69 13.75
C ILE A 156 -9.64 -6.44 14.97
N THR A 157 -8.38 -6.86 14.91
CA THR A 157 -7.40 -6.60 15.98
C THR A 157 -7.17 -5.11 16.19
N GLU A 158 -7.01 -4.33 15.11
CA GLU A 158 -6.83 -2.88 15.19
C GLU A 158 -8.10 -2.19 15.72
N LEU A 159 -9.29 -2.60 15.27
CA LEU A 159 -10.57 -2.10 15.79
C LEU A 159 -10.70 -2.34 17.30
N ARG A 160 -10.34 -3.54 17.78
CA ARG A 160 -10.33 -3.85 19.22
C ARG A 160 -9.35 -2.98 19.98
N ALA A 161 -8.16 -2.72 19.42
CA ALA A 161 -7.18 -1.81 20.02
C ALA A 161 -7.70 -0.37 20.12
N GLN A 162 -8.60 0.04 19.22
CA GLN A 162 -9.29 1.34 19.24
C GLN A 162 -10.58 1.32 20.09
N GLY A 163 -10.85 0.24 20.83
CA GLY A 163 -12.01 0.10 21.72
C GLY A 163 -13.30 -0.37 21.05
N TRP A 164 -13.27 -0.71 19.75
CA TRP A 164 -14.44 -1.25 19.04
C TRP A 164 -14.54 -2.77 19.19
N GLN A 165 -15.64 -3.25 19.76
CA GLN A 165 -15.86 -4.69 20.01
C GLN A 165 -16.62 -5.42 18.89
N GLY A 166 -17.17 -4.69 17.92
CA GLY A 166 -17.93 -5.27 16.81
C GLY A 166 -17.07 -5.71 15.62
N LEU A 167 -17.73 -6.19 14.57
CA LEU A 167 -17.08 -6.53 13.30
C LEU A 167 -16.82 -5.27 12.43
N ILE A 168 -16.06 -5.45 11.35
CA ILE A 168 -15.72 -4.38 10.37
C ILE A 168 -16.99 -3.78 9.76
N GLY A 169 -17.99 -4.60 9.42
CA GLY A 169 -19.25 -4.14 8.80
C GLY A 169 -20.02 -3.15 9.66
N PRO A 170 -20.38 -3.49 10.92
CA PRO A 170 -20.95 -2.56 11.89
C PRO A 170 -20.14 -1.28 12.11
N TRP A 171 -18.81 -1.37 12.17
CA TRP A 171 -17.96 -0.18 12.27
C TRP A 171 -18.11 0.71 11.04
N ASN A 172 -17.97 0.14 9.83
CA ASN A 172 -17.99 0.87 8.57
C ASN A 172 -19.33 1.58 8.31
N ARG A 173 -20.43 1.07 8.86
CA ARG A 173 -21.78 1.66 8.70
C ARG A 173 -22.16 2.66 9.81
N HIS A 174 -21.30 2.85 10.81
CA HIS A 174 -21.60 3.77 11.90
C HIS A 174 -21.75 5.19 11.32
N PRO A 175 -22.81 5.95 11.68
CA PRO A 175 -23.16 7.20 11.02
C PRO A 175 -22.04 8.24 11.09
N ASP A 176 -21.29 8.25 12.19
CA ASP A 176 -20.19 9.20 12.40
C ASP A 176 -18.88 8.83 11.68
N ARG A 177 -18.87 7.76 10.88
CA ARG A 177 -17.67 7.36 10.16
C ARG A 177 -17.55 8.05 8.82
N THR A 178 -16.33 8.48 8.56
CA THR A 178 -15.94 9.18 7.34
C THR A 178 -15.01 8.33 6.49
N ALA A 179 -14.75 8.80 5.26
CA ALA A 179 -13.73 8.19 4.41
C ALA A 179 -12.33 8.27 5.07
N ASP A 180 -12.04 9.37 5.75
CA ASP A 180 -10.76 9.58 6.43
C ASP A 180 -10.59 8.61 7.60
N ASP A 181 -11.65 8.34 8.37
CA ASP A 181 -11.62 7.31 9.41
C ASP A 181 -11.29 5.92 8.83
N ALA A 182 -11.92 5.58 7.70
CA ALA A 182 -11.70 4.29 7.04
C ALA A 182 -10.27 4.16 6.52
N LEU A 183 -9.72 5.22 5.93
CA LEU A 183 -8.33 5.26 5.49
C LEU A 183 -7.36 5.19 6.68
N ALA A 184 -7.64 5.93 7.76
CA ALA A 184 -6.83 5.91 8.97
C ALA A 184 -6.80 4.52 9.63
N LEU A 185 -7.94 3.83 9.67
CA LEU A 185 -8.03 2.45 10.16
C LEU A 185 -7.19 1.49 9.30
N VAL A 186 -7.32 1.56 7.97
CA VAL A 186 -6.54 0.73 7.05
C VAL A 186 -5.04 1.03 7.19
N ASP A 187 -4.67 2.30 7.29
CA ASP A 187 -3.27 2.74 7.46
C ASP A 187 -2.66 2.26 8.78
N ALA A 188 -3.42 2.34 9.89
CA ALA A 188 -2.98 1.82 11.18
C ALA A 188 -2.82 0.29 11.15
N THR A 189 -3.79 -0.39 10.54
CA THR A 189 -3.76 -1.85 10.42
C THR A 189 -2.59 -2.33 9.55
N MET A 190 -2.37 -1.68 8.40
CA MET A 190 -1.27 -1.97 7.49
C MET A 190 0.07 -1.84 8.21
N ARG A 191 0.28 -0.75 8.96
CA ARG A 191 1.50 -0.56 9.78
C ARG A 191 1.66 -1.64 10.83
N ARG A 192 0.58 -2.00 11.55
CA ARG A 192 0.64 -3.03 12.59
C ARG A 192 1.00 -4.40 12.00
N ALA A 193 0.35 -4.81 10.91
CA ALA A 193 0.63 -6.06 10.23
C ALA A 193 2.09 -6.10 9.73
N ALA A 194 2.55 -5.04 9.07
CA ALA A 194 3.92 -4.94 8.57
C ALA A 194 4.97 -5.05 9.69
N LEU A 195 4.74 -4.40 10.84
CA LEU A 195 5.61 -4.52 12.01
C LEU A 195 5.64 -5.93 12.61
N ALA A 196 4.60 -6.74 12.37
CA ALA A 196 4.53 -8.14 12.76
C ALA A 196 5.10 -9.10 11.70
N GLY A 197 5.63 -8.60 10.58
CA GLY A 197 6.11 -9.42 9.47
C GLY A 197 5.01 -9.97 8.55
N GLU A 198 3.76 -9.57 8.78
CA GLU A 198 2.56 -9.94 8.01
C GLU A 198 2.12 -8.82 7.07
#